data_AF-T1A9I7-F1
#
_entry.id   AF-T1A9I7-F1
#
_cell.length_a   1.000
_cell.length_b   1.000
_cell.length_c   1.000
_cell.angle_alpha   90.00
_cell.angle_beta   90.00
_cell.angle_gamma   90.00
#
_symmetry.space_group_name_H-M   'P 1'
#
loop_
_entity.id
_entity.type
_entity.pdbx_description
1 polymer ?
#
loop_
_entity_poly.entity_id
_entity_poly.type
_entity_poly.pdbx_seq_one_letter_code
_entity_poly.pdbx_strand_id
1 'polypeptide(L)'
;VMVVSRAAQRRISFYVSANLKTWRYTGNFGPAGDTSGVWECPDLFALPVANRPGETRWVLKVDVQQQQPDTGGGGQVFIGRFNGRTFRASSLHPQSLDLGEDYYASASWSDLPAGGPPVITLGWMDNWLYAQRTPTAPWRGVMAFPRRLSLRWQNGAYHLLQRPIAALARLRGAPRSLGAFTAARGRTLL
;
A
#
# COMPACT_ATOMS: atom_id res chain seq x y z
N VAL A 1 -14.95 -5.91 11.16
CA VAL A 1 -14.88 -4.43 11.01
C VAL A 1 -14.98 -4.12 9.53
N MET A 2 -15.63 -3.03 9.14
CA MET A 2 -15.67 -2.55 7.77
C MET A 2 -15.09 -1.14 7.71
N VAL A 3 -14.23 -0.90 6.73
CA VAL A 3 -13.71 0.43 6.38
C VAL A 3 -14.29 0.84 5.03
N VAL A 4 -14.87 2.03 4.96
CA VAL A 4 -15.58 2.51 3.75
C VAL A 4 -15.11 3.91 3.41
N SER A 5 -14.80 4.16 2.15
CA SER A 5 -14.50 5.51 1.72
C SER A 5 -15.78 6.33 1.52
N ARG A 6 -15.81 7.52 2.12
CA ARG A 6 -16.70 8.62 1.75
C ARG A 6 -15.94 9.49 0.76
N ALA A 7 -15.84 9.01 -0.46
CA ALA A 7 -14.88 9.44 -1.48
C ALA A 7 -14.78 10.97 -1.64
N ALA A 8 -15.88 11.64 -1.96
CA ALA A 8 -15.93 13.10 -2.15
C ALA A 8 -15.62 13.90 -0.87
N GLN A 9 -15.77 13.29 0.31
CA GLN A 9 -15.51 13.93 1.60
C GLN A 9 -14.08 13.71 2.10
N ARG A 10 -13.29 12.88 1.42
CA ARG A 10 -11.92 12.49 1.82
C ARG A 10 -11.90 11.97 3.27
N ARG A 11 -12.83 11.04 3.54
CA ARG A 11 -13.00 10.42 4.86
C ARG A 11 -13.14 8.92 4.73
N ILE A 12 -12.56 8.18 5.67
CA ILE A 12 -12.82 6.76 5.85
C ILE A 12 -13.75 6.56 7.04
N SER A 13 -14.90 5.95 6.81
CA SER A 13 -15.85 5.57 7.85
C SER A 13 -15.58 4.16 8.36
N PHE A 14 -15.71 3.98 9.66
CA PHE A 14 -15.59 2.69 10.33
C PHE A 14 -16.96 2.18 10.77
N TYR A 15 -17.19 0.89 10.57
CA TYR A 15 -18.37 0.19 11.04
C TYR A 15 -17.99 -1.13 11.70
N VAL A 16 -18.79 -1.54 12.69
CA VAL A 16 -18.67 -2.85 13.34
C VAL A 16 -19.96 -3.64 13.16
N SER A 17 -19.82 -4.95 12.99
CA SER A 17 -20.93 -5.88 12.90
C SER A 17 -20.53 -7.21 13.53
N ALA A 18 -21.49 -7.86 14.19
CA ALA A 18 -21.34 -9.21 14.71
C ALA A 18 -21.78 -10.28 13.70
N ASN A 19 -22.54 -9.91 12.66
CA ASN A 19 -23.19 -10.85 11.73
C ASN A 19 -23.01 -10.50 10.24
N LEU A 20 -22.22 -9.47 9.94
CA LEU A 20 -21.94 -8.94 8.59
C LEU A 20 -23.16 -8.38 7.83
N LYS A 21 -24.35 -8.34 8.46
CA LYS A 21 -25.59 -7.83 7.87
C LYS A 21 -26.00 -6.50 8.48
N THR A 22 -25.96 -6.40 9.80
CA THR A 22 -26.33 -5.19 10.55
C THR A 22 -25.05 -4.49 10.99
N TRP A 23 -24.88 -3.25 10.56
CA TRP A 23 -23.64 -2.50 10.76
C TRP A 23 -23.91 -1.27 11.63
N ARG A 24 -23.08 -1.07 12.66
CA ARG A 24 -23.10 0.14 13.49
C ARG A 24 -21.90 1.01 13.15
N TYR A 25 -22.17 2.25 12.77
CA TYR A 25 -21.15 3.29 12.59
C TYR A 25 -20.38 3.55 13.89
N THR A 26 -19.06 3.67 13.81
CA THR A 26 -18.19 3.89 14.97
C THR A 26 -17.31 5.14 14.90
N GLY A 27 -17.14 5.73 13.72
CA GLY A 27 -16.37 6.97 13.58
C GLY A 27 -15.83 7.18 12.16
N ASN A 28 -15.14 8.29 11.96
CA ASN A 28 -14.43 8.62 10.73
C ASN A 28 -12.96 8.92 11.01
N PHE A 29 -12.13 8.70 9.99
CA PHE A 29 -10.79 9.26 9.86
C PHE A 29 -10.76 10.21 8.65
N GLY A 30 -10.01 11.31 8.75
CA GLY A 30 -9.81 12.29 7.68
C GLY A 30 -10.78 13.49 7.70
N PRO A 31 -10.56 14.48 6.84
CA PRO A 31 -9.48 14.57 5.84
C PRO A 31 -8.09 14.72 6.45
N ALA A 32 -7.05 14.19 5.79
CA ALA A 32 -5.63 14.28 6.19
C ALA A 32 -4.74 13.88 5.00
N GLY A 33 -3.44 14.16 5.00
CA GLY A 33 -2.57 13.74 3.88
C GLY A 33 -2.97 14.35 2.53
N ASP A 34 -2.91 13.55 1.46
CA ASP A 34 -3.32 13.99 0.13
C ASP A 34 -4.85 13.98 -0.01
N THR A 35 -5.40 15.15 -0.35
CA THR A 35 -6.83 15.37 -0.56
C THR A 35 -7.12 16.02 -1.91
N SER A 36 -6.17 15.97 -2.85
CA SER A 36 -6.28 16.53 -4.20
C SER A 36 -7.33 15.83 -5.06
N GLY A 37 -7.54 14.53 -4.84
CA GLY A 37 -8.56 13.70 -5.48
C GLY A 37 -9.55 13.08 -4.49
N VAL A 38 -10.46 12.27 -5.04
CA VAL A 38 -11.37 11.43 -4.24
C VAL A 38 -10.60 10.32 -3.54
N TRP A 39 -11.02 9.95 -2.34
CA TRP A 39 -10.47 8.80 -1.63
C TRP A 39 -11.15 7.51 -2.05
N GLU A 40 -10.39 6.47 -2.35
CA GLU A 40 -10.90 5.17 -2.78
C GLU A 40 -10.14 4.02 -2.12
N CYS A 41 -10.67 2.81 -2.30
CA CYS A 41 -10.00 1.54 -1.97
C CYS A 41 -9.25 1.53 -0.61
N PRO A 42 -9.94 1.85 0.51
CA PRO A 42 -9.30 1.80 1.82
C PRO A 42 -9.00 0.36 2.23
N ASP A 43 -7.89 0.18 2.93
CA ASP A 43 -7.51 -1.09 3.55
C ASP A 43 -6.93 -0.85 4.95
N LEU A 44 -7.16 -1.77 5.88
CA LEU A 44 -6.79 -1.64 7.29
C LEU A 44 -6.22 -2.96 7.83
N PHE A 45 -4.93 -2.95 8.14
CA PHE A 45 -4.21 -4.14 8.61
C PHE A 45 -3.14 -3.78 9.64
N ALA A 46 -2.68 -4.79 10.39
CA ALA A 46 -1.59 -4.64 11.35
C ALA A 46 -0.27 -5.15 10.75
N LEU A 47 0.80 -4.36 10.86
CA LEU A 47 2.13 -4.73 10.41
C LEU A 47 3.09 -4.89 11.59
N PRO A 48 3.98 -5.90 11.57
CA PRO A 48 5.08 -6.00 12.51
C PRO A 48 6.16 -4.97 12.19
N VAL A 49 6.88 -4.57 13.23
CA VAL A 49 8.07 -3.71 13.11
C VAL A 49 9.30 -4.61 13.05
N ALA A 50 9.89 -4.77 11.86
CA ALA A 50 10.91 -5.77 11.55
C ALA A 50 12.14 -5.73 12.47
N ASN A 51 12.54 -4.55 12.93
CA ASN A 51 13.67 -4.36 13.84
C ASN A 51 13.26 -4.17 15.31
N ARG A 52 12.00 -4.45 15.67
CA ARG A 52 11.48 -4.40 17.05
C ARG A 52 10.54 -5.59 17.29
N PRO A 53 11.08 -6.76 17.68
CA PRO A 53 10.29 -7.98 17.89
C PRO A 53 9.14 -7.77 18.88
N GLY A 54 7.99 -8.38 18.58
CA GLY A 54 6.75 -8.25 19.38
C GLY A 54 5.98 -6.94 19.18
N GLU A 55 6.56 -5.95 18.48
CA GLU A 55 5.90 -4.68 18.22
C GLU A 55 5.12 -4.70 16.91
N THR A 56 3.86 -4.26 16.97
CA THR A 56 3.00 -4.05 15.80
C THR A 56 2.45 -2.64 15.76
N ARG A 57 2.09 -2.18 14.56
CA ARG A 57 1.30 -0.95 14.35
C ARG A 57 0.20 -1.20 13.35
N TRP A 58 -0.90 -0.50 13.53
CA TRP A 58 -1.98 -0.50 12.55
C TRP A 58 -1.65 0.45 11.41
N VAL A 59 -2.05 0.07 10.22
CA VAL A 59 -1.87 0.82 8.99
C VAL A 59 -3.23 1.00 8.34
N LEU A 60 -3.60 2.25 8.08
CA LEU A 60 -4.72 2.60 7.23
C LEU A 60 -4.16 3.07 5.88
N LYS A 61 -4.39 2.29 4.85
CA LYS A 61 -4.04 2.62 3.47
C LYS A 61 -5.27 3.17 2.76
N VAL A 62 -5.11 4.21 1.96
CA VAL A 62 -6.17 4.85 1.18
C VAL A 62 -5.59 5.24 -0.17
N ASP A 63 -6.29 4.98 -1.27
CA ASP A 63 -5.87 5.53 -2.57
C ASP A 63 -6.53 6.87 -2.84
N VAL A 64 -5.82 7.73 -3.55
CA VAL A 64 -6.31 9.01 -4.06
C VAL A 64 -6.29 8.93 -5.57
N GLN A 65 -7.45 9.09 -6.19
CA GLN A 65 -7.50 9.15 -7.65
C GLN A 65 -6.74 10.39 -8.13
N GLN A 66 -5.61 10.18 -8.79
CA GLN A 66 -4.77 11.26 -9.29
C GLN A 66 -5.52 12.11 -10.32
N GLN A 67 -5.21 13.39 -10.30
CA GLN A 67 -5.81 14.38 -11.21
C GLN A 67 -4.81 14.90 -12.24
N GLN A 68 -3.51 14.63 -12.08
CA GLN A 68 -2.40 15.08 -12.93
C GLN A 68 -1.27 14.03 -12.94
N PRO A 69 -0.49 13.92 -14.04
CA PRO A 69 0.70 13.05 -14.11
C PRO A 69 1.79 13.44 -13.10
N ASP A 70 2.75 12.55 -12.90
CA ASP A 70 3.97 12.77 -12.10
C ASP A 70 3.69 13.09 -10.62
N THR A 71 2.63 12.52 -10.06
CA THR A 71 2.22 12.70 -8.66
C THR A 71 2.34 11.43 -7.80
N GLY A 72 2.83 10.31 -8.35
CA GLY A 72 3.10 9.03 -7.66
C GLY A 72 1.97 7.99 -7.79
N GLY A 73 1.97 6.91 -7.01
CA GLY A 73 1.05 5.77 -7.24
C GLY A 73 -0.38 5.94 -6.70
N GLY A 74 -0.77 7.16 -6.31
CA GLY A 74 -2.06 7.47 -5.69
C GLY A 74 -2.28 6.88 -4.28
N GLY A 75 -1.61 5.79 -3.90
CA GLY A 75 -1.73 5.16 -2.59
C GLY A 75 -1.00 5.92 -1.48
N GLN A 76 -1.71 6.28 -0.42
CA GLN A 76 -1.16 6.89 0.80
C GLN A 76 -1.41 6.02 2.04
N VAL A 77 -0.45 6.04 2.96
CA VAL A 77 -0.38 5.11 4.10
C VAL A 77 -0.23 5.88 5.41
N PHE A 78 -1.22 5.76 6.28
CA PHE A 78 -1.19 6.29 7.63
C PHE A 78 -0.82 5.17 8.62
N ILE A 79 0.22 5.40 9.42
CA ILE A 79 0.65 4.47 10.48
C ILE A 79 0.10 4.97 11.82
N GLY A 80 -0.44 4.07 12.63
CA GLY A 80 -1.08 4.45 13.89
C GLY A 80 -1.57 3.29 14.73
N ARG A 81 -2.71 3.51 15.39
CA ARG A 81 -3.37 2.55 16.29
C ARG A 81 -4.83 2.39 15.90
N PHE A 82 -5.35 1.17 16.02
CA PHE A 82 -6.75 0.86 15.87
C PHE A 82 -7.25 0.17 17.14
N ASN A 83 -8.36 0.64 17.69
CA ASN A 83 -8.92 0.12 18.95
C ASN A 83 -10.07 -0.88 18.73
N GLY A 84 -10.23 -1.41 17.50
CA GLY A 84 -11.36 -2.24 17.12
C GLY A 84 -12.58 -1.47 16.59
N ARG A 85 -12.58 -0.13 16.68
CA ARG A 85 -13.70 0.74 16.29
C ARG A 85 -13.27 1.93 15.45
N THR A 86 -12.18 2.60 15.81
CA THR A 86 -11.66 3.77 15.12
C THR A 86 -10.15 3.72 15.01
N PHE A 87 -9.63 4.32 13.95
CA PHE A 87 -8.20 4.47 13.71
C PHE A 87 -7.71 5.85 14.14
N ARG A 88 -6.55 5.90 14.80
CA ARG A 88 -5.84 7.12 15.15
C ARG A 88 -4.43 7.07 14.57
N ALA A 89 -4.15 7.97 13.62
CA ALA A 89 -2.83 8.09 13.03
C ALA A 89 -1.82 8.65 14.04
N SER A 90 -0.56 8.20 13.95
CA SER A 90 0.56 8.79 14.69
C SER A 90 1.03 10.10 14.07
N SER A 91 0.78 10.30 12.77
CA SER A 91 1.04 11.51 12.00
C SER A 91 -0.06 11.68 10.96
N LEU A 92 -0.45 12.93 10.66
CA LEU A 92 -1.36 13.24 9.56
C LEU A 92 -0.63 13.42 8.21
N HIS A 93 0.69 13.30 8.20
CA HIS A 93 1.52 13.20 7.00
C HIS A 93 1.75 11.72 6.69
N PRO A 94 1.03 11.14 5.71
CA PRO A 94 1.17 9.75 5.35
C PRO A 94 2.45 9.52 4.52
N GLN A 95 2.81 8.25 4.38
CA GLN A 95 3.83 7.81 3.42
C GLN A 95 3.16 7.40 2.11
N SER A 96 3.84 7.66 0.98
CA SER A 96 3.43 7.09 -0.30
C SER A 96 3.62 5.59 -0.29
N LEU A 97 2.62 4.86 -0.76
CA LEU A 97 2.70 3.42 -0.96
C LEU A 97 3.57 3.08 -2.17
N ASP A 98 3.53 3.88 -3.21
CA ASP A 98 4.40 3.76 -4.37
C ASP A 98 4.75 5.15 -4.90
N LEU A 99 5.96 5.29 -5.43
CA LEU A 99 6.44 6.54 -6.01
C LEU A 99 6.27 6.57 -7.54
N GLY A 100 6.02 5.43 -8.19
CA GLY A 100 5.67 5.36 -9.60
C GLY A 100 4.18 5.58 -9.83
N GLU A 101 3.81 5.98 -11.04
CA GLU A 101 2.44 6.33 -11.42
C GLU A 101 1.46 5.14 -11.48
N ASP A 102 1.97 3.92 -11.57
CA ASP A 102 1.21 2.71 -11.90
C ASP A 102 1.13 1.72 -10.72
N TYR A 103 0.54 2.14 -9.60
CA TYR A 103 0.24 1.24 -8.47
C TYR A 103 -0.98 1.68 -7.67
N TYR A 104 -2.16 1.50 -8.25
CA TYR A 104 -3.43 1.97 -7.71
C TYR A 104 -4.31 0.84 -7.16
N ALA A 105 -5.37 1.19 -6.43
CA ALA A 105 -6.42 0.27 -5.96
C ALA A 105 -5.91 -0.95 -5.17
N SER A 106 -4.76 -0.82 -4.49
CA SER A 106 -4.12 -1.99 -3.91
C SER A 106 -4.87 -2.56 -2.70
N ALA A 107 -5.00 -3.87 -2.63
CA ALA A 107 -5.68 -4.56 -1.53
C ALA A 107 -4.80 -5.66 -0.94
N SER A 108 -4.97 -5.90 0.35
CA SER A 108 -4.32 -7.01 1.04
C SER A 108 -5.11 -8.31 0.94
N TRP A 109 -4.39 -9.43 0.93
CA TRP A 109 -5.00 -10.74 1.09
C TRP A 109 -5.47 -10.95 2.53
N SER A 110 -6.72 -11.37 2.68
CA SER A 110 -7.28 -11.84 3.96
C SER A 110 -6.95 -13.31 4.20
N ASP A 111 -7.00 -13.72 5.48
CA ASP A 111 -6.94 -15.12 5.90
C ASP A 111 -5.73 -15.91 5.39
N LEU A 112 -4.56 -15.25 5.34
CA LEU A 112 -3.30 -15.93 5.03
C LEU A 112 -2.99 -17.01 6.08
N PRO A 113 -2.39 -18.15 5.68
CA PRO A 113 -2.05 -19.23 6.60
C PRO A 113 -1.17 -18.77 7.79
N ALA A 114 -1.43 -19.33 8.96
CA ALA A 114 -0.63 -19.09 10.15
C ALA A 114 0.86 -19.41 9.91
N GLY A 115 1.75 -18.58 10.45
CA GLY A 115 3.20 -18.68 10.23
C GLY A 115 3.68 -18.09 8.89
N GLY A 116 2.77 -17.65 8.02
CA GLY A 116 3.07 -16.91 6.80
C GLY A 116 3.42 -15.43 7.03
N PRO A 117 3.74 -14.69 5.96
CA PRO A 117 3.91 -13.24 6.07
C PRO A 117 2.59 -12.57 6.49
N PRO A 118 2.65 -11.53 7.34
CA PRO A 118 1.46 -10.98 7.97
C PRO A 118 0.54 -10.24 6.99
N VAL A 119 1.11 -9.61 5.97
CA VAL A 119 0.37 -8.86 4.95
C VAL A 119 1.07 -8.99 3.61
N ILE A 120 0.31 -9.41 2.60
CA ILE A 120 0.67 -9.36 1.18
C ILE A 120 -0.33 -8.42 0.51
N THR A 121 0.12 -7.56 -0.40
CA THR A 121 -0.73 -6.66 -1.20
C THR A 121 -0.54 -6.86 -2.69
N LEU A 122 -1.60 -6.61 -3.45
CA LEU A 122 -1.63 -6.56 -4.91
C LEU A 122 -2.24 -5.22 -5.34
N GLY A 123 -1.60 -4.54 -6.27
CA GLY A 123 -2.12 -3.30 -6.87
C GLY A 123 -2.41 -3.48 -8.35
N TRP A 124 -3.34 -2.68 -8.85
CA TRP A 124 -3.52 -2.49 -10.28
C TRP A 124 -2.37 -1.63 -10.81
N MET A 125 -1.63 -2.15 -11.78
CA MET A 125 -0.44 -1.51 -12.36
C MET A 125 -0.86 -0.70 -13.58
N ASP A 126 -1.53 0.40 -13.31
CA ASP A 126 -1.99 1.36 -14.31
C ASP A 126 -2.43 2.65 -13.58
N ASN A 127 -2.84 3.63 -14.37
CA ASN A 127 -3.27 4.94 -13.88
C ASN A 127 -4.54 5.38 -14.60
N TRP A 128 -5.53 5.89 -13.84
CA TRP A 128 -6.79 6.37 -14.43
C TRP A 128 -6.63 7.43 -15.52
N LEU A 129 -5.55 8.21 -15.51
CA LEU A 129 -5.28 9.23 -16.53
C LEU A 129 -5.13 8.66 -17.95
N TYR A 130 -4.62 7.43 -18.08
CA TYR A 130 -4.31 6.82 -19.38
C TYR A 130 -4.69 5.35 -19.49
N ALA A 131 -5.21 4.72 -18.44
CA ALA A 131 -5.54 3.30 -18.40
C ALA A 131 -6.30 2.82 -19.63
N GLN A 132 -7.33 3.57 -20.05
CA GLN A 132 -8.20 3.23 -21.19
C GLN A 132 -7.52 3.35 -22.56
N ARG A 133 -6.30 3.91 -22.63
CA ARG A 133 -5.57 4.22 -23.86
C ARG A 133 -4.25 3.47 -23.98
N THR A 134 -3.91 2.62 -23.02
CA THR A 134 -2.72 1.76 -23.10
C THR A 134 -2.77 0.89 -24.38
N PRO A 135 -1.67 0.79 -25.15
CA PRO A 135 -1.67 0.18 -26.48
C PRO A 135 -1.53 -1.35 -26.42
N THR A 136 -2.41 -2.02 -25.67
CA THR A 136 -2.42 -3.48 -25.50
C THR A 136 -3.69 -4.12 -26.08
N ALA A 137 -3.56 -5.32 -26.62
CA ALA A 137 -4.66 -6.17 -27.09
C ALA A 137 -4.26 -7.65 -26.98
N PRO A 138 -5.20 -8.58 -26.72
CA PRO A 138 -6.64 -8.39 -26.54
C PRO A 138 -7.09 -7.96 -25.12
N TRP A 139 -6.17 -7.71 -24.18
CA TRP A 139 -6.47 -7.25 -22.83
C TRP A 139 -5.90 -5.87 -22.52
N ARG A 140 -6.30 -5.29 -21.39
CA ARG A 140 -5.84 -4.00 -20.89
C ARG A 140 -5.76 -4.00 -19.37
N GLY A 141 -4.74 -3.33 -18.85
CA GLY A 141 -4.41 -3.34 -17.43
C GLY A 141 -3.81 -4.67 -16.99
N VAL A 142 -2.94 -4.62 -16.00
CA VAL A 142 -2.37 -5.80 -15.35
C VAL A 142 -2.27 -5.54 -13.86
N MET A 143 -2.11 -6.61 -13.07
CA MET A 143 -1.78 -6.48 -11.67
C MET A 143 -0.25 -6.39 -11.51
N ALA A 144 0.20 -5.60 -10.56
CA ALA A 144 1.59 -5.57 -10.15
C ALA A 144 2.03 -6.92 -9.55
N PHE A 145 3.32 -7.10 -9.30
CA PHE A 145 3.76 -8.25 -8.52
C PHE A 145 3.33 -8.13 -7.04
N PRO A 146 2.91 -9.23 -6.39
CA PRO A 146 2.54 -9.20 -4.98
C PRO A 146 3.70 -8.77 -4.07
N ARG A 147 3.39 -7.92 -3.10
CA ARG A 147 4.38 -7.34 -2.17
C ARG A 147 4.05 -7.73 -0.75
N ARG A 148 5.06 -8.18 0.00
CA ARG A 148 4.99 -8.31 1.45
C ARG A 148 5.27 -6.96 2.10
N LEU A 149 4.43 -6.59 3.06
CA LEU A 149 4.57 -5.36 3.84
C LEU A 149 5.14 -5.64 5.23
N SER A 150 5.90 -4.68 5.74
CA SER A 150 6.38 -4.62 7.13
C SER A 150 6.71 -3.17 7.48
N LEU A 151 6.97 -2.88 8.75
CA LEU A 151 7.48 -1.58 9.16
C LEU A 151 8.93 -1.69 9.63
N ARG A 152 9.65 -0.58 9.58
CA ARG A 152 10.95 -0.42 10.25
C ARG A 152 10.92 0.85 11.09
N TRP A 153 11.37 0.75 12.34
CA TRP A 153 11.60 1.92 13.17
C TRP A 153 12.99 2.50 12.87
N GLN A 154 13.07 3.75 12.44
CA GLN A 154 14.33 4.42 12.13
C GLN A 154 14.17 5.93 12.28
N ASN A 155 15.15 6.58 12.93
CA ASN A 155 15.22 8.03 13.10
C ASN A 155 13.94 8.63 13.73
N GLY A 156 13.39 7.97 14.75
CA GLY A 156 12.20 8.47 15.46
C GLY A 156 10.87 8.27 14.71
N ALA A 157 10.85 7.55 13.59
CA ALA A 157 9.64 7.29 12.81
C ALA A 157 9.55 5.82 12.35
N TYR A 158 8.31 5.38 12.07
CA TYR A 158 8.07 4.12 11.38
C TYR A 158 8.11 4.36 9.88
N HIS A 159 8.76 3.48 9.13
CA HIS A 159 8.87 3.51 7.67
C HIS A 159 8.26 2.25 7.09
N LEU A 160 7.42 2.38 6.07
CA LEU A 160 6.88 1.25 5.34
C LEU A 160 7.98 0.56 4.54
N LEU A 161 8.08 -0.75 4.69
CA LEU A 161 8.95 -1.59 3.89
C LEU A 161 8.12 -2.50 2.99
N GLN A 162 8.46 -2.52 1.72
CA GLN A 162 7.88 -3.40 0.71
C GLN A 162 8.95 -4.32 0.17
N ARG A 163 8.61 -5.61 0.01
CA ARG A 163 9.46 -6.58 -0.68
C ARG A 163 8.60 -7.45 -1.58
N PRO A 164 9.05 -7.82 -2.79
CA PRO A 164 8.39 -8.87 -3.56
C PRO A 164 8.24 -10.14 -2.71
N ILE A 165 7.15 -10.89 -2.91
CA ILE A 165 6.97 -12.17 -2.20
C ILE A 165 8.11 -13.14 -2.54
N ALA A 166 8.48 -13.99 -1.58
CA ALA A 166 9.61 -14.91 -1.72
C ALA A 166 9.45 -15.89 -2.90
N ALA A 167 8.21 -16.27 -3.24
CA ALA A 167 7.92 -17.20 -4.34
C ALA A 167 8.45 -16.70 -5.70
N LEU A 168 8.53 -15.38 -5.92
CA LEU A 168 9.06 -14.81 -7.16
C LEU A 168 10.55 -15.10 -7.35
N ALA A 169 11.30 -15.42 -6.30
CA ALA A 169 12.70 -15.83 -6.43
C ALA A 169 12.86 -17.09 -7.30
N ARG A 170 11.86 -17.98 -7.32
CA ARG A 170 11.85 -19.20 -8.14
C ARG A 170 11.76 -18.94 -9.64
N LEU A 171 11.33 -17.74 -10.03
CA LEU A 171 11.20 -17.33 -11.43
C LEU A 171 12.43 -16.59 -11.95
N ARG A 172 13.43 -16.33 -11.09
CA ARG A 172 14.65 -15.62 -11.48
C ARG A 172 15.60 -16.56 -12.20
N GLY A 173 16.24 -16.07 -13.27
CA GLY A 173 17.32 -16.77 -13.95
C GLY A 173 18.64 -16.73 -13.17
N ALA A 174 19.69 -17.30 -13.77
CA ALA A 174 21.03 -17.29 -13.19
C ALA A 174 21.51 -15.84 -12.95
N PRO A 175 21.91 -15.49 -11.71
CA PRO A 175 22.39 -14.14 -11.42
C PRO A 175 23.74 -13.91 -12.11
N ARG A 176 23.92 -12.72 -12.70
CA ARG A 176 25.25 -12.23 -13.08
C ARG A 176 25.84 -11.46 -11.90
N SER A 177 26.93 -11.97 -11.34
CA SER A 177 27.67 -11.27 -10.30
C SER A 177 28.66 -10.32 -10.96
N LEU A 178 28.51 -9.02 -10.68
CA LEU A 178 29.54 -8.04 -10.98
C LEU A 178 30.47 -7.98 -9.76
N GLY A 179 31.77 -8.18 -9.98
CA GLY A 179 32.77 -7.98 -8.93
C GLY A 179 32.84 -6.51 -8.48
N ALA A 180 33.77 -6.19 -7.58
CA ALA A 180 33.98 -4.79 -7.20
C ALA A 180 34.42 -3.96 -8.43
N PHE A 181 33.73 -2.85 -8.70
CA PHE A 181 34.09 -1.91 -9.76
C PHE A 181 33.85 -0.48 -9.29
N THR A 182 34.60 0.46 -9.88
CA THR A 182 34.32 1.90 -9.73
C THR A 182 33.39 2.33 -10.85
N ALA A 183 32.22 2.85 -10.51
CA ALA A 183 31.35 3.49 -11.48
C ALA A 183 32.05 4.75 -12.02
N ALA A 184 32.25 4.81 -13.33
CA ALA A 184 32.82 5.96 -14.02
C ALA A 184 31.82 6.45 -15.07
N ARG A 185 31.72 7.77 -15.21
CA ARG A 185 30.88 8.40 -16.24
C ARG A 185 31.27 7.84 -17.62
N GLY A 186 30.27 7.40 -18.40
CA GLY A 186 30.48 6.87 -19.75
C GLY A 186 30.81 5.38 -19.84
N ARG A 187 30.82 4.63 -18.72
CA ARG A 187 30.88 3.15 -18.76
C ARG A 187 29.48 2.55 -18.64
N THR A 188 29.10 1.73 -19.61
CA THR A 188 27.93 0.86 -19.53
C THR A 188 28.33 -0.45 -18.84
N LEU A 189 27.57 -0.84 -17.82
CA LEU A 189 27.87 -2.02 -16.98
C LEU A 189 27.20 -3.32 -17.47
N LEU A 190 26.32 -3.23 -18.47
CA LEU A 190 25.56 -4.33 -19.07
C LEU A 190 25.26 -4.07 -20.55
#